data_AF-X1E686-F1
#
_entry.id   AF-X1E686-F1
#
_cell.length_a   1.000
_cell.length_b   1.000
_cell.length_c   1.000
_cell.angle_alpha   90.00
_cell.angle_beta   90.00
_cell.angle_gamma   90.00
#
_symmetry.space_group_name_H-M   'P 1'
#
loop_
_entity.id
_entity.type
_entity.pdbx_description
1 polymer ?
#
loop_
_entity_poly.entity_id
_entity_poly.type
_entity_poly.pdbx_seq_one_letter_code
_entity_poly.pdbx_strand_id
1 'polypeptide(L)' 'MGVVRSTFLINPDGMIIYIWPKVSVNGHPEDVQKILTELKK' A
#
# COMPACT_ATOMS: atom_id res chain seq x y z
N MET A 1 -21.38 7.11 8.41
CA MET A 1 -20.41 6.00 8.46
C MET A 1 -20.34 5.40 7.07
N GLY A 2 -19.17 5.41 6.42
CA GLY A 2 -19.02 5.11 4.98
C GLY A 2 -18.01 4.00 4.72
N VAL A 3 -17.70 3.78 3.44
CA VAL A 3 -16.73 2.76 3.00
C VAL A 3 -15.30 3.27 3.21
N VAL A 4 -14.45 2.47 3.84
CA VAL A 4 -13.01 2.74 3.98
C VAL A 4 -12.27 1.98 2.89
N ARG A 5 -11.49 2.70 2.07
CA ARG A 5 -10.57 2.09 1.10
C ARG A 5 -9.23 1.81 1.79
N SER A 6 -8.70 0.63 1.54
CA SER A 6 -7.39 0.21 2.04
C SER A 6 -6.63 -0.55 0.97
N THR A 7 -5.31 -0.48 1.02
CA THR A 7 -4.41 -1.21 0.12
C THR A 7 -3.41 -1.99 0.98
N PHE A 8 -3.02 -3.18 0.51
CA PHE A 8 -2.10 -4.08 1.20
C PHE A 8 -1.00 -4.50 0.24
N LEU A 9 0.24 -4.53 0.73
CA LEU A 9 1.37 -5.09 0.01
C LEU A 9 1.70 -6.46 0.59
N ILE A 10 1.70 -7.47 -0.27
CA ILE A 10 1.92 -8.86 0.07
C ILE A 10 3.19 -9.33 -0.64
N ASN A 11 4.10 -9.96 0.10
CA ASN A 11 5.34 -10.51 -0.47
C ASN A 11 5.09 -11.88 -1.13
N PRO A 12 6.08 -12.46 -1.85
CA PRO A 12 5.94 -13.78 -2.46
C PRO A 12 5.65 -14.92 -1.48
N ASP A 13 6.02 -14.79 -0.20
CA ASP A 13 5.72 -15.76 0.86
C ASP A 13 4.27 -15.67 1.38
N GLY A 14 3.47 -14.75 0.84
CA GLY A 14 2.08 -14.53 1.25
C GLY A 14 1.92 -13.70 2.52
N MET A 15 3.00 -13.05 3.00
CA MET A 15 2.96 -12.19 4.18
C MET A 15 2.66 -10.74 3.80
N ILE A 16 1.84 -10.08 4.62
CA ILE A 16 1.60 -8.63 4.50
C ILE A 16 2.82 -7.90 5.03
N ILE A 17 3.50 -7.16 4.16
CA ILE A 17 4.69 -6.38 4.51
C ILE A 17 4.40 -4.88 4.62
N TYR A 18 3.26 -4.41 4.12
CA TYR A 18 2.84 -3.02 4.26
C TYR A 18 1.31 -2.85 4.18
N ILE A 19 0.77 -1.87 4.89
CA ILE A 19 -0.67 -1.56 4.93
C ILE A 19 -0.90 -0.06 4.78
N TRP A 20 -1.80 0.32 3.86
CA TRP A 20 -2.35 1.67 3.79
C TRP A 20 -3.82 1.66 4.23
N PRO A 21 -4.14 2.06 5.47
CA PRO A 21 -5.51 2.24 5.91
C PRO A 21 -6.04 3.62 5.48
N LYS A 22 -7.34 3.71 5.14
CA LYS A 22 -8.03 4.98 4.81
C LYS A 22 -7.37 5.73 3.64
N VAL A 23 -7.21 5.03 2.53
CA VAL A 23 -6.60 5.56 1.30
C VAL A 23 -7.48 6.62 0.64
N SER A 24 -6.88 7.79 0.40
CA SER A 24 -7.37 8.77 -0.57
C SER A 24 -6.78 8.46 -1.94
N VAL A 25 -7.54 8.67 -3.02
CA VAL A 25 -7.10 8.30 -4.38
C VAL A 25 -5.92 9.14 -4.86
N ASN A 26 -5.94 10.44 -4.55
CA ASN A 26 -4.92 11.37 -4.99
C ASN A 26 -3.59 11.06 -4.30
N GLY A 27 -2.53 10.81 -5.07
CA GLY A 27 -1.18 10.54 -4.55
C GLY A 27 -0.92 9.08 -4.15
N HIS A 28 -1.95 8.23 -4.13
CA HIS A 28 -1.78 6.84 -3.69
C HIS A 28 -0.89 6.00 -4.61
N PRO A 29 -1.00 6.08 -5.95
CA PRO A 29 -0.09 5.34 -6.84
C PRO A 29 1.38 5.69 -6.62
N GLU A 30 1.68 6.96 -6.38
CA GLU A 30 3.04 7.45 -6.12
C GLU A 30 3.58 6.95 -4.77
N ASP A 31 2.73 6.97 -3.73
CA ASP A 31 3.06 6.40 -2.42
C ASP A 31 3.38 4.89 -2.51
N VAL A 32 2.56 4.15 -3.26
CA VAL A 32 2.81 2.72 -3.51
C VAL A 32 4.14 2.51 -4.23
N GLN A 33 4.40 3.27 -5.29
CA GLN A 33 5.66 3.18 -6.05
C GLN A 33 6.89 3.47 -5.17
N LYS A 34 6.79 4.46 -4.28
CA LYS A 34 7.87 4.81 -3.36
C LYS A 34 8.20 3.65 -2.43
N ILE A 35 7.20 3.08 -1.75
CA ILE A 35 7.40 1.93 -0.86
C ILE A 35 7.98 0.72 -1.61
N LEU A 36 7.48 0.44 -2.82
CA LEU A 36 8.02 -0.63 -3.66
C LEU A 36 9.49 -0.42 -4.05
N THR A 37 9.92 0.84 -4.19
CA THR A 37 11.31 1.18 -4.52
C THR A 37 12.21 1.08 -3.29
N GLU A 38 11.74 1.52 -2.13
CA GLU A 38 12.45 1.40 -0.86
C GLU A 38 12.70 -0.06 -0.47
N LEU A 39 11.75 -0.95 -0.75
CA LEU A 39 11.86 -2.40 -0.47
C LEU A 39 12.75 -3.18 -1.44
N LYS A 40 13.15 -2.57 -2.57
CA LYS A 40 14.05 -3.19 -3.57
C LYS A 40 15.53 -2.90 -3.32
N LYS A 41 15.85 -2.02 -2.36
CA LYS A 41 17.23 -1.77 -1.92
C LYS A 41 17.67 -2.80 -0.89
#